data_AF-A0A1B4PM03-F1
#
_entry.id   AF-A0A1B4PM03-F1
#
_cell.length_a   1.000
_cell.length_b   1.000
_cell.length_c   1.000
_cell.angle_alpha   90.00
_cell.angle_beta   90.00
_cell.angle_gamma   90.00
#
_symmetry.space_group_name_H-M   'P 1'
#
loop_
_entity.id
_entity.type
_entity.pdbx_description
1 polymer ?
#
loop_
_entity_poly.entity_id
_entity_poly.type
_entity_poly.pdbx_seq_one_letter_code
_entity_poly.pdbx_strand_id
1 'polypeptide(L)'
;MKKTLMSFATVGALSSSALMLGMMPATAWAGTQSCASLVGSWGNQLGSTMNIQSVDPVTGAITGTYRSPSGTSGQQFPLVGWTNTAPAQNGQDNVTVVSFAVNWGNYGTVTSWSGLCRTQNQVPTISALWHFAQSNAQFTWSHVQTGQDVFSPSTAR
;
A
#
# COMPACT_ATOMS: atom_id res chain seq x y z
N MET A 1 -53.89 -37.46 -27.11
CA MET A 1 -53.73 -38.84 -27.63
C MET A 1 -52.29 -39.01 -28.12
N LYS A 2 -51.68 -40.17 -27.80
CA LYS A 2 -50.30 -40.66 -28.12
C LYS A 2 -49.16 -39.96 -27.33
N LYS A 3 -48.51 -40.59 -26.32
CA LYS A 3 -47.61 -41.78 -26.29
C LYS A 3 -46.31 -41.48 -27.08
N THR A 4 -45.06 -41.59 -26.62
CA THR A 4 -44.29 -42.60 -25.85
C THR A 4 -42.88 -41.97 -25.60
N LEU A 5 -42.30 -41.90 -24.40
CA LEU A 5 -41.43 -42.86 -23.66
C LEU A 5 -40.04 -43.18 -24.28
N MET A 6 -38.97 -43.00 -23.47
CA MET A 6 -37.74 -43.83 -23.28
C MET A 6 -36.61 -42.94 -22.69
N SER A 7 -36.24 -43.04 -21.42
CA SER A 7 -35.45 -44.06 -20.68
C SER A 7 -33.95 -44.08 -21.03
N PHE A 8 -33.07 -43.79 -20.06
CA PHE A 8 -32.21 -44.78 -19.36
C PHE A 8 -31.05 -44.14 -18.56
N ALA A 9 -30.78 -44.75 -17.39
CA ALA A 9 -29.51 -44.92 -16.67
C ALA A 9 -28.80 -43.66 -16.06
N THR A 10 -28.82 -43.42 -14.74
CA THR A 10 -28.11 -44.04 -13.59
C THR A 10 -26.62 -43.72 -13.45
N VAL A 11 -26.28 -43.37 -12.20
CA VAL A 11 -25.01 -43.51 -11.46
C VAL A 11 -24.06 -42.31 -11.43
N GLY A 12 -23.91 -41.77 -10.20
CA GLY A 12 -22.60 -41.60 -9.59
C GLY A 12 -21.94 -40.24 -9.71
N ALA A 13 -21.86 -39.52 -8.59
CA ALA A 13 -20.63 -39.41 -7.80
C ALA A 13 -20.66 -38.11 -6.99
N LEU A 14 -20.63 -38.27 -5.67
CA LEU A 14 -20.22 -37.24 -4.74
C LEU A 14 -18.79 -36.82 -5.12
N SER A 15 -18.58 -35.56 -5.49
CA SER A 15 -17.24 -34.98 -5.50
C SER A 15 -17.21 -33.83 -4.51
N SER A 16 -16.50 -34.07 -3.43
CA SER A 16 -16.19 -33.12 -2.38
C SER A 16 -15.45 -31.92 -2.98
N SER A 17 -15.99 -30.73 -2.77
CA SER A 17 -15.28 -29.48 -3.03
C SER A 17 -14.07 -29.40 -2.10
N ALA A 18 -12.90 -29.76 -2.61
CA ALA A 18 -11.64 -29.51 -1.95
C ALA A 18 -11.42 -27.99 -1.89
N LEU A 19 -11.35 -27.47 -0.66
CA LEU A 19 -10.82 -26.15 -0.35
C LEU A 19 -9.38 -26.07 -0.88
N MET A 20 -9.21 -25.53 -2.08
CA MET A 20 -7.93 -24.99 -2.52
C MET A 20 -7.64 -23.76 -1.66
N LEU A 21 -6.99 -23.97 -0.50
CA LEU A 21 -6.16 -22.92 0.09
C LEU A 21 -5.06 -22.63 -0.93
N GLY A 22 -5.31 -21.64 -1.80
CA GLY A 22 -4.28 -21.06 -2.63
C GLY A 22 -3.19 -20.51 -1.72
N MET A 23 -2.09 -21.24 -1.57
CA MET A 23 -0.84 -20.68 -1.11
C MET A 23 -0.44 -19.61 -2.12
N MET A 24 -0.78 -18.36 -1.81
CA MET A 24 -0.21 -17.22 -2.49
C MET A 24 1.31 -17.37 -2.38
N PRO A 25 2.08 -17.40 -3.48
CA PRO A 25 3.51 -17.43 -3.39
C PRO A 25 3.96 -16.17 -2.64
N ALA A 26 4.56 -16.37 -1.47
CA ALA A 26 5.28 -15.30 -0.79
C ALA A 26 6.44 -14.96 -1.72
N THR A 27 6.29 -13.88 -2.50
CA THR A 27 7.42 -13.28 -3.21
C THR A 27 8.44 -12.94 -2.14
N ALA A 28 9.56 -13.68 -2.11
CA ALA A 28 10.69 -13.33 -1.30
C ALA A 28 11.24 -12.00 -1.83
N TRP A 29 10.87 -10.91 -1.17
CA TRP A 29 11.29 -9.57 -1.52
C TRP A 29 12.77 -9.46 -1.21
N ALA A 30 13.62 -9.48 -2.25
CA ALA A 30 15.04 -9.15 -2.16
C ALA A 30 15.24 -7.63 -2.03
N GLY A 31 14.48 -6.99 -1.16
CA GLY A 31 14.59 -5.56 -0.88
C GLY A 31 15.57 -5.33 0.26
N THR A 32 16.54 -4.44 0.08
CA THR A 32 17.39 -3.92 1.16
C THR A 32 16.62 -3.02 2.14
N GLN A 33 15.35 -2.73 1.83
CA GLN A 33 14.47 -1.91 2.65
C GLN A 33 14.29 -2.53 4.04
N SER A 34 14.35 -1.69 5.06
CA SER A 34 14.00 -2.04 6.43
C SER A 34 13.41 -0.81 7.12
N CYS A 35 12.82 -0.98 8.31
CA CYS A 35 12.39 0.20 9.06
C CYS A 35 13.55 1.07 9.54
N ALA A 36 14.79 0.55 9.60
CA ALA A 36 15.98 1.33 9.87
C ALA A 36 16.57 2.02 8.62
N SER A 37 16.17 1.61 7.42
CA SER A 37 16.64 2.18 6.15
C SER A 37 15.49 2.15 5.13
N LEU A 38 14.79 3.29 5.03
CA LEU A 38 13.57 3.41 4.23
C LEU A 38 13.82 3.56 2.72
N VAL A 39 15.06 3.77 2.29
CA VAL A 39 15.42 3.97 0.88
C VAL A 39 15.05 2.73 0.06
N GLY A 40 14.27 2.93 -1.00
CA GLY A 40 13.80 1.87 -1.89
C GLY A 40 12.34 2.06 -2.30
N SER A 41 11.81 1.05 -3.00
CA SER A 41 10.44 1.03 -3.51
C SER A 41 9.48 0.33 -2.54
N TRP A 42 8.31 0.91 -2.37
CA TRP A 42 7.27 0.48 -1.44
C TRP A 42 5.93 0.44 -2.18
N GLY A 43 5.27 -0.70 -2.20
CA GLY A 43 3.97 -0.90 -2.85
C GLY A 43 2.85 -0.93 -1.83
N ASN A 44 1.67 -0.38 -2.18
CA ASN A 44 0.49 -0.46 -1.33
C ASN A 44 -0.61 -1.38 -1.90
N GLN A 45 -1.67 -1.60 -1.12
CA GLN A 45 -2.80 -2.44 -1.46
C GLN A 45 -3.62 -1.96 -2.67
N LEU A 46 -3.43 -0.71 -3.11
CA LEU A 46 -4.07 -0.12 -4.29
C LEU A 46 -3.23 -0.26 -5.56
N GLY A 47 -2.05 -0.89 -5.48
CA GLY A 47 -1.10 -1.00 -6.59
C GLY A 47 -0.31 0.30 -6.85
N SER A 48 -0.31 1.24 -5.90
CA SER A 48 0.56 2.41 -5.93
C SER A 48 2.00 2.02 -5.60
N THR A 49 2.96 2.86 -5.99
CA THR A 49 4.37 2.69 -5.66
C THR A 49 4.94 4.00 -5.15
N MET A 50 5.44 3.99 -3.92
CA MET A 50 6.26 5.03 -3.32
C MET A 50 7.72 4.62 -3.48
N ASN A 51 8.52 5.43 -4.16
CA ASN A 51 9.95 5.22 -4.30
C ASN A 51 10.71 6.27 -3.50
N ILE A 52 11.24 5.88 -2.34
CA ILE A 52 12.10 6.73 -1.52
C ILE A 52 13.50 6.69 -2.11
N GLN A 53 13.94 7.79 -2.68
CA GLN A 53 15.23 7.89 -3.36
C GLN A 53 16.35 8.22 -2.38
N SER A 54 16.07 9.08 -1.39
CA SER A 54 17.04 9.44 -0.36
C SER A 54 16.37 9.83 0.94
N VAL A 55 17.09 9.59 2.03
CA VAL A 55 16.82 10.11 3.36
C VAL A 55 18.07 10.87 3.83
N ASP A 56 17.91 12.13 4.18
CA ASP A 56 18.98 12.91 4.80
C ASP A 56 19.21 12.39 6.23
N PRO A 57 20.42 11.92 6.58
CA PRO A 57 20.67 11.27 7.86
C PRO A 57 20.69 12.23 9.05
N VAL A 58 20.77 13.55 8.81
CA VAL A 58 20.81 14.57 9.86
C VAL A 58 19.41 15.11 10.15
N THR A 59 18.66 15.42 9.11
CA THR A 59 17.35 16.08 9.19
C THR A 59 16.18 15.09 9.11
N GLY A 60 16.44 13.87 8.65
CA GLY A 60 15.41 12.88 8.34
C GLY A 60 14.59 13.22 7.09
N ALA A 61 14.97 14.26 6.33
CA ALA A 61 14.23 14.67 5.14
C ALA A 61 14.20 13.56 4.09
N ILE A 62 13.02 13.28 3.57
CA ILE A 62 12.76 12.28 2.53
C ILE A 62 12.53 13.01 1.20
N THR A 63 13.17 12.51 0.15
CA THR A 63 12.82 12.84 -1.23
C THR A 63 12.62 11.57 -2.05
N GLY A 64 11.69 11.63 -2.99
CA GLY A 64 11.37 10.48 -3.82
C GLY A 64 10.30 10.78 -4.86
N THR A 65 9.68 9.71 -5.34
CA THR A 65 8.53 9.79 -6.24
C THR A 65 7.39 8.89 -5.78
N TYR A 66 6.18 9.23 -6.20
CA TYR A 66 4.98 8.45 -5.97
C TYR A 66 4.23 8.23 -7.28
N ARG A 67 3.74 7.00 -7.49
CA ARG A 67 2.92 6.60 -8.63
C ARG A 67 1.64 5.96 -8.12
N SER A 68 0.47 6.45 -8.56
CA SER A 68 -0.83 5.86 -8.25
C SER A 68 -1.57 5.47 -9.53
N PRO A 69 -2.04 4.22 -9.71
CA PRO A 69 -2.94 3.88 -10.79
C PRO A 69 -4.38 4.37 -10.54
N SER A 70 -4.71 4.77 -9.31
CA SER A 70 -6.01 5.32 -8.95
C SER A 70 -5.98 6.84 -8.99
N GLY A 71 -6.94 7.46 -9.69
CA GLY A 71 -7.06 8.91 -9.81
C GLY A 71 -6.04 9.59 -10.72
N THR A 72 -5.12 8.82 -11.34
CA THR A 72 -4.12 9.34 -12.28
C THR A 72 -3.87 8.37 -13.44
N SER A 73 -3.20 8.81 -14.51
CA SER A 73 -2.76 7.92 -15.61
C SER A 73 -1.52 7.06 -15.29
N GLY A 74 -1.06 7.06 -14.04
CA GLY A 74 0.06 6.24 -13.59
C GLY A 74 1.44 6.83 -13.84
N GLN A 75 1.52 8.14 -14.07
CA GLN A 75 2.77 8.90 -14.06
C GLN A 75 3.34 9.06 -12.64
N GLN A 76 4.60 9.45 -12.56
CA GLN A 76 5.28 9.72 -11.30
C GLN A 76 5.11 11.18 -10.87
N PHE A 77 4.93 11.40 -9.58
CA PHE A 77 4.89 12.70 -8.94
C PHE A 77 6.01 12.83 -7.90
N PRO A 78 6.57 14.02 -7.71
CA PRO A 78 7.50 14.25 -6.61
C PRO A 78 6.86 13.96 -5.26
N LEU A 79 7.61 13.31 -4.40
CA LEU A 79 7.27 13.06 -3.00
C LEU A 79 8.34 13.68 -2.12
N VAL A 80 7.89 14.38 -1.09
CA VAL A 80 8.74 14.95 -0.05
C VAL A 80 8.19 14.62 1.33
N GLY A 81 9.04 14.53 2.34
CA GLY A 81 8.61 14.17 3.68
C GLY A 81 9.72 14.15 4.69
N TRP A 82 9.47 13.48 5.81
CA TRP A 82 10.42 13.27 6.88
C TRP A 82 10.24 11.90 7.51
N THR A 83 11.32 11.34 8.01
CA THR A 83 11.32 10.23 8.97
C THR A 83 12.03 10.65 10.24
N ASN A 84 11.72 9.98 11.34
CA ASN A 84 12.43 10.13 12.59
C ASN A 84 12.55 8.78 13.30
N THR A 85 13.72 8.56 13.88
CA THR A 85 14.03 7.43 14.76
C THR A 85 14.59 7.96 16.06
N ALA A 86 13.87 7.75 17.16
CA ALA A 86 14.40 7.99 18.50
C ALA A 86 14.98 6.68 19.09
N PRO A 87 16.01 6.75 19.95
CA PRO A 87 16.47 5.58 20.69
C PRO A 87 15.31 4.92 21.46
N ALA A 88 15.32 3.59 21.50
CA ALA A 88 14.34 2.84 22.29
C ALA A 88 14.44 3.22 23.78
N GLN A 89 13.29 3.41 24.42
CA GLN A 89 13.19 3.69 25.84
C GLN A 89 12.66 2.47 26.57
N ASN A 90 13.18 2.18 27.76
CA ASN A 90 12.79 0.99 28.52
C ASN A 90 11.28 1.00 28.81
N GLY A 91 10.63 -0.14 28.58
CA GLY A 91 9.19 -0.30 28.76
C GLY A 91 8.30 0.38 27.71
N GLN A 92 8.87 0.93 26.64
CA GLN A 92 8.12 1.60 25.56
C GLN A 92 8.27 0.88 24.23
N ASP A 93 7.22 0.98 23.42
CA ASP A 93 7.21 0.54 22.04
C ASP A 93 7.98 1.54 21.17
N ASN A 94 8.92 1.06 20.36
CA ASN A 94 9.79 1.88 19.54
C ASN A 94 9.58 1.54 18.05
N VAL A 95 9.37 2.58 17.26
CA VAL A 95 9.13 2.48 15.82
C VAL A 95 9.81 3.63 15.10
N THR A 96 10.04 3.44 13.81
CA THR A 96 10.40 4.53 12.90
C THR A 96 9.13 5.24 12.48
N VAL A 97 9.04 6.56 12.69
CA VAL A 97 7.90 7.35 12.20
C VAL A 97 8.21 7.92 10.83
N VAL A 98 7.17 8.07 10.02
CA VAL A 98 7.29 8.58 8.65
C VAL A 98 6.10 9.46 8.32
N SER A 99 6.36 10.57 7.64
CA SER A 99 5.35 11.45 7.07
C SER A 99 5.82 11.93 5.72
N PHE A 100 4.93 11.99 4.74
CA PHE A 100 5.26 12.46 3.40
C PHE A 100 4.04 13.02 2.70
N ALA A 101 4.26 13.81 1.66
CA ALA A 101 3.20 14.40 0.85
C ALA A 101 3.54 14.35 -0.64
N VAL A 102 2.48 14.35 -1.44
CA VAL A 102 2.52 14.37 -2.89
C VAL A 102 1.57 15.47 -3.36
N ASN A 103 2.10 16.40 -4.15
CA ASN A 103 1.28 17.35 -4.90
C ASN A 103 0.97 16.74 -6.27
N TRP A 104 -0.32 16.55 -6.56
CA TRP A 104 -0.77 15.95 -7.81
C TRP A 104 -0.91 16.97 -8.94
N GLY A 105 -0.41 18.20 -8.80
CA GLY A 105 -0.31 19.19 -9.86
C GLY A 105 -1.66 19.49 -10.53
N ASN A 106 -1.77 19.15 -11.82
CA ASN A 106 -2.96 19.43 -12.64
C ASN A 106 -4.25 18.73 -12.16
N TYR A 107 -4.15 17.74 -11.28
CA TYR A 107 -5.32 17.13 -10.66
C TYR A 107 -5.92 18.01 -9.56
N GLY A 108 -5.24 19.09 -9.15
CA GLY A 108 -5.75 20.07 -8.18
C GLY A 108 -5.90 19.48 -6.77
N THR A 109 -5.02 18.53 -6.42
CA THR A 109 -5.10 17.78 -5.17
C THR A 109 -3.72 17.63 -4.53
N VAL A 110 -3.71 17.43 -3.22
CA VAL A 110 -2.52 17.07 -2.44
C VAL A 110 -2.91 15.93 -1.51
N THR A 111 -2.06 14.91 -1.41
CA THR A 111 -2.20 13.89 -0.36
C THR A 111 -1.01 13.93 0.57
N SER A 112 -1.28 13.88 1.87
CA SER A 112 -0.27 13.69 2.91
C SER A 112 -0.53 12.40 3.68
N TRP A 113 0.51 11.60 3.90
CA TRP A 113 0.50 10.41 4.73
C TRP A 113 1.29 10.66 6.01
N SER A 114 0.81 10.11 7.13
CA SER A 114 1.52 10.10 8.41
C SER A 114 1.33 8.74 9.07
N GLY A 115 2.43 8.15 9.53
CA GLY A 115 2.41 6.77 10.00
C GLY A 115 3.72 6.30 10.63
N LEU A 116 3.85 4.98 10.70
CA LEU A 116 5.01 4.30 11.27
C LEU A 116 5.45 3.13 10.39
N CYS A 117 6.73 2.80 10.45
CA CYS A 117 7.29 1.56 9.96
C CYS A 117 7.52 0.59 11.12
N ARG A 118 7.02 -0.64 10.97
CA ARG A 118 7.31 -1.77 11.85
C ARG A 118 7.57 -3.04 11.04
N THR A 119 8.56 -3.82 11.45
CA THR A 119 8.75 -5.17 10.93
C THR A 119 7.71 -6.11 11.52
N GLN A 120 6.83 -6.65 10.68
CA GLN A 120 5.80 -7.63 11.05
C GLN A 120 6.07 -8.92 10.28
N ASN A 121 6.18 -10.06 10.97
CA ASN A 121 6.50 -11.36 10.33
C ASN A 121 7.71 -11.28 9.40
N GLN A 122 8.78 -10.62 9.84
CA GLN A 122 10.03 -10.40 9.08
C GLN A 122 9.90 -9.49 7.84
N VAL A 123 8.73 -8.86 7.61
CA VAL A 123 8.52 -7.89 6.52
C VAL A 123 8.43 -6.48 7.11
N PRO A 124 9.28 -5.53 6.69
CA PRO A 124 9.11 -4.14 7.09
C PRO A 124 7.85 -3.58 6.43
N THR A 125 7.01 -2.93 7.23
CA THR A 125 5.69 -2.47 6.80
C THR A 125 5.46 -1.05 7.28
N ILE A 126 5.14 -0.14 6.37
CA ILE A 126 4.69 1.22 6.70
C ILE A 126 3.16 1.22 6.72
N SER A 127 2.58 1.56 7.87
CA SER A 127 1.14 1.80 8.00
C SER A 127 0.93 3.29 8.21
N ALA A 128 0.21 3.93 7.30
CA ALA A 128 0.00 5.38 7.35
C ALA A 128 -1.45 5.77 7.07
N LEU A 129 -1.95 6.72 7.85
CA LEU A 129 -3.19 7.41 7.54
C LEU A 129 -2.89 8.50 6.53
N TRP A 130 -3.79 8.68 5.56
CA TRP A 130 -3.67 9.74 4.57
C TRP A 130 -4.77 10.77 4.72
N HIS A 131 -4.46 12.00 4.32
CA HIS A 131 -5.42 13.07 4.08
C HIS A 131 -5.29 13.50 2.63
N PHE A 132 -6.36 13.32 1.86
CA PHE A 132 -6.48 13.75 0.47
C PHE A 132 -7.26 15.04 0.44
N ALA A 133 -6.59 16.14 0.11
CA ALA A 133 -7.18 17.46 -0.03
C ALA A 133 -7.37 17.79 -1.51
N GLN A 134 -8.54 18.31 -1.87
CA GLN A 134 -8.88 18.71 -3.24
C GLN A 134 -9.30 20.18 -3.30
N SER A 135 -8.81 20.91 -4.30
CA SER A 135 -9.15 22.33 -4.49
C SER A 135 -10.62 22.52 -4.88
N ASN A 136 -11.17 21.59 -5.65
CA ASN A 136 -12.56 21.62 -6.10
C ASN A 136 -13.33 20.46 -5.48
N ALA A 137 -14.45 20.75 -4.82
CA ALA A 137 -15.31 19.76 -4.20
C ALA A 137 -16.78 20.17 -4.39
N GLN A 138 -17.69 19.19 -4.37
CA GLN A 138 -19.12 19.45 -4.48
C GLN A 138 -19.66 20.25 -3.28
N PHE A 139 -19.08 20.07 -2.10
CA PHE A 139 -19.49 20.74 -0.88
C PHE A 139 -18.29 21.31 -0.12
N THR A 140 -18.52 22.40 0.61
CA THR A 140 -17.50 23.06 1.44
C THR A 140 -16.91 22.16 2.53
N TRP A 141 -17.63 21.12 2.94
CA TRP A 141 -17.16 20.17 3.95
C TRP A 141 -16.40 18.98 3.35
N SER A 142 -16.50 18.74 2.04
CA SER A 142 -15.97 17.52 1.39
C SER A 142 -14.62 17.73 0.69
N HIS A 143 -13.87 18.76 1.09
CA HIS A 143 -12.54 19.04 0.54
C HIS A 143 -11.46 18.07 1.02
N VAL A 144 -11.64 17.45 2.18
CA VAL A 144 -10.65 16.53 2.75
C VAL A 144 -11.29 15.17 2.98
N GLN A 145 -10.65 14.14 2.43
CA GLN A 145 -10.96 12.74 2.69
C GLN A 145 -9.80 12.11 3.44
N THR A 146 -10.08 11.04 4.18
CA THR A 146 -9.04 10.29 4.89
C THR A 146 -9.25 8.80 4.73
N GLY A 147 -8.17 8.05 4.93
CA GLY A 147 -8.16 6.60 4.92
C GLY A 147 -6.78 6.11 5.36
N GLN A 148 -6.50 4.85 5.03
CA GLN A 148 -5.26 4.18 5.40
C GLN A 148 -4.64 3.51 4.19
N ASP A 149 -3.31 3.56 4.12
CA ASP A 149 -2.51 2.72 3.24
C ASP A 149 -1.50 1.90 4.04
N VAL A 150 -1.24 0.69 3.55
CA VAL A 150 -0.21 -0.19 4.08
C VAL A 150 0.79 -0.45 2.96
N PHE A 151 2.04 -0.08 3.19
CA PHE A 151 3.13 -0.25 2.24
C PHE A 151 4.09 -1.34 2.70
N SER A 152 4.50 -2.20 1.77
CA SER A 152 5.56 -3.18 1.94
C SER A 152 6.61 -3.01 0.83
N PRO A 153 7.84 -3.53 1.00
CA PRO A 153 8.85 -3.50 -0.04
C PRO A 153 8.29 -4.00 -1.36
N SER A 154 8.58 -3.26 -2.44
CA SER A 154 8.23 -3.66 -3.79
C SER A 154 9.43 -3.59 -4.73
N THR A 155 9.37 -4.32 -5.83
CA THR A 155 10.26 -4.08 -6.97
C THR A 155 9.84 -2.78 -7.62
N ALA A 156 10.80 -1.92 -7.95
CA ALA A 156 10.56 -0.70 -8.72
C ALA A 156 9.79 -1.04 -10.01
N ARG A 157 8.73 -0.29 -10.31
CA ARG A 157 7.93 -0.42 -11.52
C ARG A 157 8.00 0.84 -12.36
#